data_AF-A0A919HY30-F1
#
_entry.id   AF-A0A919HY30-F1
#
_cell.length_a   1.000
_cell.length_b   1.000
_cell.length_c   1.000
_cell.angle_alpha   90.00
_cell.angle_beta   90.00
_cell.angle_gamma   90.00
#
_symmetry.space_group_name_H-M   'P 1'
#
loop_
_entity.id
_entity.type
_entity.pdbx_description
1 polymer ?
#
loop_
_entity_poly.entity_id
_entity_poly.type
_entity_poly.pdbx_seq_one_letter_code
_entity_poly.pdbx_strand_id
1 'polypeptide(L)'
;MFDEPFVGQDPITMGVLVKLISELNSTLGVTCIVVSHDVPEVLSIADYAYIVADKKIVAHGSAQSLRENTDPRVRQFIDGIADGPVPFRYPAGDYHHDLLGIGS
;
A
#
# COMPACT_ATOMS: atom_id res chain seq x y z
N MET A 1 4.78 14.63 -3.71
CA MET A 1 4.83 13.16 -3.60
C MET A 1 5.36 12.83 -2.23
N PHE A 2 4.70 11.92 -1.52
CA PHE A 2 5.02 11.50 -0.17
C PHE A 2 5.31 10.00 -0.19
N ASP A 3 6.48 9.61 0.31
CA ASP A 3 6.91 8.22 0.40
C ASP A 3 6.95 7.82 1.88
N GLU A 4 6.04 6.93 2.28
CA GLU A 4 5.83 6.46 3.65
C GLU A 4 5.75 7.59 4.70
N PRO A 5 4.86 8.60 4.52
CA PRO A 5 4.81 9.77 5.41
C PRO A 5 4.34 9.44 6.83
N PHE A 6 3.72 8.29 7.05
CA PHE A 6 3.09 7.91 8.33
C PHE A 6 3.98 7.02 9.20
N VAL A 7 5.08 6.50 8.66
CA VAL A 7 5.91 5.49 9.32
C VAL A 7 6.60 6.04 10.58
N GLY A 8 6.63 5.20 11.62
CA GLY A 8 7.31 5.49 12.88
C GLY A 8 6.63 6.57 13.72
N GLN A 9 5.42 6.99 13.34
CA GLN A 9 4.64 7.96 14.10
C GLN A 9 3.70 7.27 15.09
N ASP A 10 3.41 7.93 16.19
CA ASP A 10 2.31 7.54 17.06
C ASP A 10 0.95 7.85 16.39
N PRO A 11 -0.15 7.21 16.82
CA PRO A 11 -1.46 7.39 16.18
C PRO A 11 -1.97 8.83 16.15
N ILE A 12 -1.58 9.68 17.11
CA ILE A 12 -2.00 11.09 17.15
C ILE A 12 -1.26 11.86 16.05
N THR A 13 0.06 11.72 15.99
CA THR A 13 0.89 12.39 14.98
C THR A 13 0.51 11.94 13.57
N MET A 14 0.22 10.65 13.38
CA MET A 14 -0.30 10.12 12.12
C MET A 14 -1.59 10.83 11.69
N GLY A 15 -2.56 10.97 12.60
CA GLY A 15 -3.81 11.70 12.32
C GLY A 15 -3.60 13.16 11.92
N VAL A 16 -2.61 13.83 12.51
CA VAL A 16 -2.21 15.20 12.12
C VAL A 16 -1.65 15.24 10.69
N LEU A 17 -0.81 14.28 10.32
CA LEU A 17 -0.23 14.21 8.98
C LEU A 17 -1.29 13.93 7.91
N VAL A 18 -2.20 12.99 8.16
CA VAL A 18 -3.34 12.69 7.29
C VAL A 18 -4.17 13.96 7.04
N LYS A 19 -4.50 14.69 8.12
CA LYS A 19 -5.24 15.95 8.03
C LYS A 19 -4.48 17.00 7.22
N LEU A 20 -3.18 17.16 7.46
CA LEU A 20 -2.35 18.15 6.78
C LEU A 20 -2.28 17.88 5.26
N ILE A 21 -2.16 16.61 4.84
CA ILE A 21 -2.17 16.24 3.42
C ILE A 21 -3.52 16.56 2.77
N SER A 22 -4.62 16.24 3.46
CA SER A 22 -5.98 16.55 3.01
C SER A 22 -6.22 18.07 2.87
N GLU A 23 -5.75 18.86 3.85
CA GLU A 23 -5.86 20.33 3.83
C GLU A 23 -5.01 20.96 2.71
N LEU A 24 -3.80 20.46 2.47
CA LEU A 24 -2.96 20.91 1.36
C LEU A 24 -3.67 20.72 0.02
N ASN A 25 -4.21 19.52 -0.23
CA ASN A 25 -4.92 19.21 -1.46
C ASN A 25 -6.17 20.10 -1.64
N SER A 26 -7.02 20.18 -0.62
CA SER A 26 -8.29 20.92 -0.69
C SER A 26 -8.11 22.45 -0.73
N THR A 27 -7.10 22.99 -0.06
CA THR A 27 -6.88 24.44 0.04
C THR A 27 -6.09 24.98 -1.15
N LEU A 28 -5.05 24.27 -1.58
CA LEU A 28 -4.13 24.74 -2.61
C LEU A 28 -4.41 24.11 -3.99
N GLY A 29 -5.29 23.11 -4.07
CA GLY A 29 -5.58 22.39 -5.32
C GLY A 29 -4.39 21.57 -5.82
N VAL A 30 -3.43 21.23 -4.96
CA VAL A 30 -2.24 20.48 -5.34
C VAL A 30 -2.55 19.01 -5.54
N THR A 31 -1.94 18.39 -6.55
CA THR A 31 -2.00 16.94 -6.74
C THR A 31 -1.09 16.24 -5.73
N CYS A 32 -1.67 15.39 -4.89
CA CYS A 32 -0.96 14.60 -3.89
C CYS A 32 -0.86 13.14 -4.34
N ILE A 33 0.35 12.60 -4.36
CA ILE A 33 0.61 11.15 -4.50
C ILE A 33 1.22 10.69 -3.19
N VAL A 34 0.57 9.72 -2.55
CA VAL A 34 0.98 9.13 -1.26
C VAL A 34 1.25 7.65 -1.47
N VAL A 35 2.44 7.20 -1.11
CA VAL A 35 2.80 5.79 -1.04
C VAL A 35 2.83 5.41 0.44
N SER A 36 2.03 4.42 0.84
CA SER A 36 2.09 3.88 2.19
C SER A 36 1.47 2.49 2.29
N HIS A 37 1.88 1.75 3.30
CA HIS A 37 1.25 0.50 3.72
C HIS A 37 0.16 0.66 4.80
N ASP A 38 -0.02 1.87 5.37
CA ASP A 38 -1.11 2.18 6.30
C ASP A 38 -2.42 2.42 5.52
N VAL A 39 -3.05 1.32 5.10
CA VAL A 39 -4.19 1.31 4.17
C VAL A 39 -5.40 2.09 4.69
N PRO A 40 -5.90 1.88 5.93
CA PRO A 40 -7.09 2.59 6.42
C PRO A 40 -6.92 4.11 6.39
N GLU A 41 -5.73 4.60 6.76
CA GLU A 41 -5.38 6.00 6.83
C GLU A 41 -5.30 6.63 5.45
N VAL A 42 -4.58 6.02 4.50
CA VAL A 42 -4.52 6.52 3.11
C VAL A 42 -5.92 6.53 2.48
N LEU A 43 -6.68 5.45 2.62
CA LEU A 43 -8.03 5.34 2.05
C LEU A 43 -9.05 6.28 2.71
N SER A 44 -8.71 6.92 3.82
CA SER A 44 -9.56 7.95 4.44
C SER A 44 -9.50 9.30 3.72
N ILE A 45 -8.39 9.60 3.03
CA ILE A 45 -8.15 10.86 2.33
C ILE A 45 -7.98 10.71 0.81
N ALA A 46 -7.81 9.49 0.31
CA ALA A 46 -7.58 9.24 -1.10
C ALA A 46 -8.88 9.31 -1.92
N ASP A 47 -8.86 10.15 -2.97
CA ASP A 47 -9.89 10.13 -4.02
C ASP A 47 -9.82 8.84 -4.86
N TYR A 48 -8.60 8.38 -5.12
CA TYR A 48 -8.29 7.21 -5.93
C TYR A 48 -7.04 6.52 -5.41
N ALA A 49 -7.04 5.19 -5.42
CA ALA A 49 -5.91 4.39 -4.94
C ALA A 49 -5.59 3.22 -5.87
N TYR A 50 -4.35 2.76 -5.79
CA TYR A 50 -3.82 1.58 -6.47
C TYR A 50 -3.21 0.65 -5.44
N ILE A 51 -3.52 -0.64 -5.53
CA ILE A 51 -2.91 -1.69 -4.72
C ILE A 51 -1.96 -2.48 -5.62
N VAL A 52 -0.70 -2.59 -5.18
CA VAL A 52 0.36 -3.27 -5.91
C VAL A 52 0.82 -4.49 -5.11
N ALA A 53 0.76 -5.66 -5.74
CA ALA A 53 1.27 -6.92 -5.20
C ALA A 53 1.82 -7.79 -6.35
N ASP A 54 2.77 -8.68 -6.08
CA ASP A 54 3.40 -9.53 -7.10
C ASP A 54 3.90 -8.77 -8.34
N LYS A 55 4.44 -7.55 -8.13
CA LYS A 55 4.94 -6.66 -9.20
C LYS A 55 3.84 -6.24 -10.20
N LYS A 56 2.57 -6.34 -9.82
CA LYS A 56 1.40 -5.99 -10.64
C LYS A 56 0.43 -5.12 -9.86
N ILE A 57 -0.36 -4.32 -10.59
CA ILE A 57 -1.54 -3.67 -10.01
C ILE A 57 -2.61 -4.75 -9.86
N VAL A 58 -3.02 -5.01 -8.61
CA VAL A 58 -4.04 -6.03 -8.30
C VAL A 58 -5.42 -5.42 -8.15
N ALA A 59 -5.52 -4.15 -7.77
CA ALA A 59 -6.76 -3.38 -7.78
C ALA A 59 -6.49 -1.89 -7.86
N HIS A 60 -7.47 -1.15 -8.35
CA HIS A 60 -7.45 0.30 -8.38
C HIS A 60 -8.89 0.83 -8.42
N GLY A 61 -9.11 2.05 -7.91
CA GLY A 61 -10.44 2.63 -7.86
C GLY A 61 -10.58 3.70 -6.79
N SER A 62 -11.82 4.16 -6.58
CA SER A 62 -12.15 5.00 -5.43
C SER A 62 -11.98 4.21 -4.13
N ALA A 63 -11.79 4.91 -3.02
CA ALA A 63 -11.71 4.28 -1.70
C ALA A 63 -12.93 3.40 -1.40
N GLN A 64 -14.13 3.83 -1.80
CA GLN A 64 -15.34 3.02 -1.64
C GLN A 64 -15.30 1.73 -2.48
N SER A 65 -14.95 1.84 -3.75
CA SER A 65 -14.87 0.67 -4.65
C SER A 65 -13.86 -0.37 -4.16
N LEU A 66 -12.74 0.08 -3.58
CA LEU A 66 -11.74 -0.82 -3.01
C LEU A 66 -12.23 -1.50 -1.72
N ARG A 67 -12.96 -0.78 -0.85
CA ARG A 67 -13.57 -1.36 0.36
C ARG A 67 -14.64 -2.40 0.06
N GLU A 68 -15.39 -2.22 -1.03
CA GLU A 68 -16.44 -3.15 -1.48
C GLU A 68 -15.92 -4.28 -2.37
N ASN A 69 -14.62 -4.26 -2.72
CA ASN A 69 -14.01 -5.26 -3.60
C ASN A 69 -13.99 -6.65 -2.95
N THR A 70 -14.42 -7.68 -3.68
CA THR A 70 -14.52 -9.06 -3.21
C THR A 70 -13.34 -9.95 -3.63
N ASP A 71 -12.36 -9.43 -4.38
CA ASP A 71 -11.15 -10.18 -4.73
C ASP A 71 -10.40 -10.57 -3.44
N PRO A 72 -10.17 -11.88 -3.20
CA PRO A 72 -9.53 -12.34 -1.97
C PRO A 72 -8.13 -11.74 -1.73
N ARG A 73 -7.38 -11.36 -2.77
CA ARG A 73 -6.06 -10.70 -2.63
C ARG A 73 -6.21 -9.28 -2.11
N VAL A 74 -7.23 -8.57 -2.60
CA VAL A 74 -7.54 -7.19 -2.19
C VAL A 74 -8.03 -7.18 -0.76
N ARG A 75 -8.92 -8.11 -0.40
CA ARG A 75 -9.37 -8.31 0.98
C ARG A 75 -8.21 -8.65 1.91
N GLN A 76 -7.37 -9.62 1.53
CA GLN A 76 -6.19 -9.99 2.31
C GLN A 76 -5.29 -8.77 2.60
N PHE A 77 -5.06 -7.91 1.61
CA PHE A 77 -4.25 -6.70 1.76
C PHE A 77 -4.93 -5.62 2.62
N ILE A 78 -6.18 -5.27 2.33
CA ILE A 78 -6.91 -4.20 3.04
C ILE A 78 -7.20 -4.59 4.50
N ASP A 79 -7.60 -5.85 4.73
CA ASP A 79 -7.98 -6.35 6.04
C ASP A 79 -6.77 -6.84 6.87
N GLY A 80 -5.57 -6.88 6.28
CA GLY A 80 -4.35 -7.35 6.95
C GLY A 80 -4.38 -8.83 7.35
N ILE A 81 -5.06 -9.68 6.58
CA ILE A 81 -5.22 -11.11 6.90
C ILE A 81 -3.91 -11.85 6.59
N ALA A 82 -3.40 -12.60 7.57
CA ALA A 82 -2.17 -13.37 7.45
C ALA A 82 -2.28 -14.50 6.41
N ASP A 83 -3.43 -15.18 6.36
CA ASP A 83 -3.70 -16.29 5.45
C ASP A 83 -4.54 -15.83 4.26
N GLY A 84 -4.01 -16.00 3.04
CA GLY A 84 -4.75 -15.67 1.82
C GLY A 84 -4.00 -16.06 0.55
N PRO A 85 -4.56 -15.70 -0.62
CA PRO A 85 -4.00 -16.08 -1.92
C PRO A 85 -2.59 -15.53 -2.21
N VAL A 86 -2.15 -14.48 -1.50
CA VAL A 86 -0.79 -13.95 -1.60
C VAL A 86 0.07 -14.62 -0.51
N PRO A 87 0.99 -15.53 -0.88
CA PRO A 87 1.82 -16.23 0.09
C PRO A 87 2.91 -15.30 0.64
N PHE A 88 3.16 -15.37 1.95
CA PHE A 88 4.24 -14.62 2.60
C PHE A 88 5.64 -15.15 2.22
N ARG A 89 5.71 -16.35 1.63
CA ARG A 89 6.95 -17.04 1.28
C ARG A 89 7.05 -17.16 -0.23
N TYR A 90 7.87 -16.30 -0.83
CA TYR A 90 8.37 -16.57 -2.17
C TYR A 90 9.34 -17.76 -2.09
N PRO A 91 9.18 -18.79 -2.93
CA PRO A 91 10.20 -19.84 -3.00
C PRO A 91 11.51 -19.18 -3.40
N ALA A 92 12.51 -19.25 -2.51
CA ALA A 92 13.87 -18.89 -2.88
C ALA A 92 14.35 -19.86 -3.96
N GLY A 93 15.21 -19.39 -4.87
CA GLY A 93 15.95 -20.27 -5.77
C GLY A 93 16.87 -21.22 -5.00
N ASP A 94 17.55 -22.10 -5.72
CA ASP A 94 18.59 -22.93 -5.10
C ASP A 94 19.70 -22.03 -4.54
N TYR A 95 19.86 -22.06 -3.22
CA TYR A 95 20.83 -21.23 -2.50
C TYR A 95 22.27 -21.47 -2.97
N HIS A 96 22.56 -22.68 -3.47
CA HIS A 96 23.86 -23.00 -4.06
C HIS A 96 24.08 -22.27 -5.40
N HIS A 97 23.05 -22.11 -6.23
CA HIS A 97 23.11 -21.31 -7.46
C HIS A 97 23.26 -19.82 -7.20
N ASP A 98 22.58 -19.27 -6.18
CA ASP A 98 22.68 -17.84 -5.84
C ASP A 98 24.06 -17.49 -5.24
N LEU A 99 24.66 -18.40 -4.48
CA LEU A 99 25.98 -18.20 -3.86
C LEU A 99 27.15 -18.46 -4.81
N LEU A 100 26.98 -19.37 -5.77
CA LEU A 100 28.06 -19.85 -6.65
C LEU A 100 27.79 -19.57 -8.12
N GLY A 101 26.87 -18.66 -8.42
CA GLY A 101 26.56 -18.19 -9.77
C GLY A 101 27.79 -17.59 -10.44
N ILE A 102 28.53 -18.43 -11.16
CA ILE A 102 29.54 -18.06 -12.13
C ILE A 102 28.82 -17.24 -13.20
N GLY A 103 29.10 -15.94 -13.24
CA GLY A 103 28.62 -15.06 -14.31
C GLY A 103 28.93 -15.68 -15.67
N SER A 104 27.90 -15.82 -16.48
CA SER A 104 27.99 -16.09 -17.92
C SER A 104 27.37 -14.92 -18.65
#